data_AF-A0A529M7I5-F1
#
_entry.id   AF-A0A529M7I5-F1
#
_cell.length_a   1.000
_cell.length_b   1.000
_cell.length_c   1.000
_cell.angle_alpha   90.00
_cell.angle_beta   90.00
_cell.angle_gamma   90.00
#
_symmetry.space_group_name_H-M   'P 1'
#
loop_
_entity.id
_entity.type
_entity.pdbx_description
1 polymer ?
#
loop_
_entity_poly.entity_id
_entity_poly.type
_entity_poly.pdbx_seq_one_letter_code
_entity_poly.pdbx_strand_id
1 'polypeptide(L)'
;ISTLSTVAGQALLRAQGTQDAAREAARGQLDVVVHRRYNPEGVSQYNIVPGLLGVILQMTMVMMTAMALTRETERGTMENLLAMPSSPLEIMLGKVLPYLVVGAVQVVVVLVAAKLLFSIPFVGSLTLLLSSVLVFVLSLVLLGYTISTMARSQMQAMQLTFFFFLPSLLLSGFMFPYRGMPGWAQSLGEIFPL
;
A
#
# COMPACT_ATOMS: atom_id res chain seq x y z
N ILE A 1 -5.84 -12.71 -40.00
CA ILE A 1 -7.31 -12.94 -39.86
C ILE A 1 -8.07 -11.62 -39.67
N SER A 2 -7.57 -10.67 -38.85
CA SER A 2 -8.22 -9.35 -38.66
C SER A 2 -8.26 -8.42 -39.88
N THR A 3 -7.39 -8.61 -40.88
CA THR A 3 -7.32 -7.72 -42.07
C THR A 3 -8.40 -8.03 -43.12
N LEU A 4 -8.82 -9.29 -43.24
CA LEU A 4 -9.87 -9.70 -44.18
C LEU A 4 -11.25 -9.27 -43.70
N SER A 5 -11.53 -9.33 -42.39
CA SER A 5 -12.79 -8.85 -41.82
C SER A 5 -12.92 -7.32 -41.92
N THR A 6 -11.82 -6.57 -41.76
CA THR A 6 -11.83 -5.10 -41.97
C THR A 6 -12.07 -4.71 -43.42
N VAL A 7 -11.49 -5.43 -44.38
CA VAL A 7 -11.69 -5.16 -45.81
C VAL A 7 -13.13 -5.51 -46.23
N ALA A 8 -13.67 -6.63 -45.73
CA ALA A 8 -15.06 -7.01 -45.97
C ALA A 8 -16.06 -5.99 -45.39
N GLY A 9 -15.82 -5.52 -44.16
CA GLY A 9 -16.64 -4.48 -43.53
C GLY A 9 -16.62 -3.15 -44.29
N GLN A 10 -15.44 -2.73 -44.77
CA GLN A 10 -15.31 -1.51 -45.57
C GLN A 10 -15.96 -1.62 -46.96
N ALA A 11 -15.91 -2.80 -47.59
CA ALA A 11 -16.58 -3.05 -48.86
C ALA A 11 -18.11 -3.01 -48.71
N LEU A 12 -18.64 -3.54 -47.59
CA LEU A 12 -20.08 -3.54 -47.30
C LEU A 12 -20.61 -2.13 -46.98
N LEU A 13 -19.84 -1.33 -46.25
CA LEU A 13 -20.12 0.10 -46.02
C LEU A 13 -20.06 0.92 -47.32
N ARG A 14 -19.19 0.53 -48.27
CA ARG A 14 -19.14 1.14 -49.61
C ARG A 14 -20.38 0.82 -50.44
N ALA A 15 -20.85 -0.41 -50.37
CA ALA A 15 -22.04 -0.86 -51.09
C ALA A 15 -23.34 -0.23 -50.56
N GLN A 16 -23.40 0.11 -49.26
CA GLN A 16 -24.57 0.75 -48.64
C GLN A 16 -24.61 2.27 -48.77
N GLY A 17 -23.59 2.91 -49.34
CA GLY A 17 -23.52 4.37 -49.49
C GLY A 17 -23.41 5.15 -48.16
N THR A 18 -23.24 4.46 -47.03
CA THR A 18 -23.17 5.02 -45.67
C THR A 18 -21.73 5.34 -45.23
N GLN A 19 -20.80 5.47 -46.19
CA GLN A 19 -19.38 5.68 -45.89
C GLN A 19 -19.12 6.98 -45.12
N ASP A 20 -19.87 8.03 -45.42
CA ASP A 20 -19.69 9.34 -44.79
C ASP A 20 -20.30 9.36 -43.37
N ALA A 21 -21.44 8.71 -43.16
CA ALA A 21 -22.04 8.51 -41.83
C ALA A 21 -21.17 7.62 -40.93
N ALA A 22 -20.55 6.58 -41.48
CA ALA A 22 -19.60 5.72 -40.75
C ALA A 22 -18.29 6.44 -40.42
N ARG A 23 -17.81 7.35 -41.29
CA ARG A 23 -16.66 8.22 -41.04
C ARG A 23 -16.96 9.29 -40.00
N GLU A 24 -18.16 9.86 -39.98
CA GLU A 24 -18.59 10.78 -38.92
C GLU A 24 -18.74 10.07 -37.57
N ALA A 25 -19.32 8.86 -37.55
CA ALA A 25 -19.41 8.04 -36.34
C ALA A 25 -18.02 7.64 -35.81
N ALA A 26 -17.07 7.32 -36.71
CA ALA A 26 -15.68 7.03 -36.33
C ALA A 26 -14.92 8.30 -35.86
N ARG A 27 -15.22 9.48 -36.42
CA ARG A 27 -14.67 10.76 -35.93
C ARG A 27 -15.21 11.13 -34.53
N GLY A 28 -16.39 10.64 -34.16
CA GLY A 28 -16.95 10.77 -32.81
C GLY A 28 -16.39 9.78 -31.78
N GLN A 29 -15.68 8.74 -32.22
CA GLN A 29 -15.01 7.80 -31.33
C GLN A 29 -13.68 8.40 -30.87
N LEU A 30 -13.74 9.11 -29.74
CA LEU A 30 -12.56 9.54 -29.00
C LEU A 30 -11.77 8.30 -28.57
N ASP A 31 -10.64 8.02 -29.22
CA ASP A 31 -9.70 7.00 -28.79
C ASP A 31 -8.90 7.50 -27.59
N VAL A 32 -9.35 7.14 -26.39
CA VAL A 32 -8.68 7.50 -25.13
C VAL A 32 -7.51 6.54 -24.92
N VAL A 33 -6.35 6.91 -25.47
CA VAL A 33 -5.11 6.14 -25.28
C VAL A 33 -4.46 6.49 -23.93
N VAL A 34 -4.70 5.67 -22.92
CA VAL A 34 -4.14 5.84 -21.57
C VAL A 34 -2.64 5.51 -21.57
N HIS A 35 -1.81 6.54 -21.45
CA HIS A 35 -0.35 6.37 -21.32
C HIS A 35 0.06 6.25 -19.85
N ARG A 36 0.74 5.15 -19.49
CA ARG A 36 1.29 4.94 -18.14
C ARG A 36 2.53 5.83 -17.93
N ARG A 37 2.42 6.82 -17.03
CA ARG A 37 3.46 7.84 -16.79
C ARG A 37 4.77 7.30 -16.18
N TYR A 38 4.70 6.26 -15.34
CA TYR A 38 5.85 5.75 -14.58
C TYR A 38 6.32 4.34 -14.99
N ASN A 39 5.53 3.63 -15.81
CA ASN A 39 5.88 2.30 -16.31
C ASN A 39 5.27 2.04 -17.70
N PRO A 40 5.80 2.70 -18.74
CA PRO A 40 5.31 2.52 -20.12
C PRO A 40 5.59 1.10 -20.65
N GLU A 41 6.65 0.46 -20.18
CA GLU A 41 7.07 -0.90 -20.60
C GLU A 41 6.33 -2.03 -19.85
N GLY A 42 5.53 -1.70 -18.83
CA GLY A 42 4.75 -2.68 -18.08
C GLY A 42 5.59 -3.64 -17.22
N VAL A 43 6.84 -3.27 -16.88
CA VAL A 43 7.75 -4.08 -16.06
C VAL A 43 7.13 -4.29 -14.68
N SER A 44 6.72 -5.52 -14.37
CA SER A 44 5.99 -5.83 -13.13
C SER A 44 6.79 -5.48 -11.86
N GLN A 45 8.12 -5.58 -11.92
CA GLN A 45 9.01 -5.31 -10.77
C GLN A 45 8.89 -3.87 -10.25
N TYR A 46 8.68 -2.88 -11.13
CA TYR A 46 8.57 -1.47 -10.72
C TYR A 46 7.30 -1.14 -9.95
N ASN A 47 6.25 -1.96 -10.10
CA ASN A 47 5.02 -1.80 -9.34
C ASN A 47 4.98 -2.74 -8.12
N ILE A 48 5.45 -3.98 -8.29
CA ILE A 48 5.31 -5.01 -7.26
C ILE A 48 6.25 -4.76 -6.09
N VAL A 49 7.51 -4.40 -6.34
CA VAL A 49 8.50 -4.29 -5.25
C VAL A 49 8.19 -3.17 -4.26
N PRO A 50 7.81 -1.94 -4.69
CA PRO A 50 7.42 -0.89 -3.74
C PRO A 50 6.14 -1.25 -2.95
N GLY A 51 5.16 -1.87 -3.59
CA GLY A 51 3.95 -2.32 -2.90
C GLY A 51 4.24 -3.41 -1.88
N LEU A 52 5.05 -4.40 -2.25
CA LEU A 52 5.48 -5.46 -1.34
C LEU A 52 6.30 -4.93 -0.15
N LEU A 53 7.14 -3.90 -0.37
CA LEU A 53 7.84 -3.19 0.70
C LEU A 53 6.86 -2.64 1.73
N GLY A 54 5.81 -1.95 1.29
CA GLY A 54 4.77 -1.42 2.18
C GLY A 54 4.07 -2.52 2.95
N VAL A 55 3.71 -3.62 2.26
CA VAL A 55 3.01 -4.77 2.85
C VAL A 55 3.85 -5.46 3.93
N ILE A 56 5.12 -5.70 3.65
CA ILE A 56 6.04 -6.33 4.60
C ILE A 56 6.23 -5.43 5.82
N LEU A 57 6.48 -4.13 5.63
CA LEU A 57 6.63 -3.17 6.72
C LEU A 57 5.36 -3.11 7.57
N GLN A 58 4.19 -3.01 6.96
CA GLN A 58 2.92 -3.01 7.69
C GLN A 58 2.76 -4.27 8.53
N MET A 59 2.91 -5.45 7.93
CA MET A 59 2.68 -6.70 8.63
C MET A 59 3.65 -6.86 9.82
N THR A 60 4.93 -6.57 9.61
CA THR A 60 5.97 -6.74 10.62
C THR A 60 5.88 -5.69 11.73
N MET A 61 5.78 -4.40 11.38
CA MET A 61 5.79 -3.31 12.35
C MET A 61 4.54 -3.29 13.22
N VAL A 62 3.35 -3.45 12.61
CA VAL A 62 2.09 -3.46 13.35
C VAL A 62 2.04 -4.67 14.27
N MET A 63 2.40 -5.86 13.78
CA MET A 63 2.37 -7.09 14.59
C MET A 63 3.38 -7.06 15.73
N MET A 64 4.62 -6.67 15.48
CA MET A 64 5.64 -6.57 16.52
C MET A 64 5.26 -5.56 17.60
N THR A 65 4.83 -4.36 17.20
CA THR A 65 4.45 -3.30 18.14
C THR A 65 3.23 -3.72 18.95
N ALA A 66 2.22 -4.31 18.29
CA ALA A 66 0.99 -4.74 18.96
C ALA A 66 1.28 -5.84 20.00
N MET A 67 2.03 -6.87 19.61
CA MET A 67 2.37 -7.98 20.49
C MET A 67 3.24 -7.55 21.66
N ALA A 68 4.21 -6.66 21.42
CA ALA A 68 5.13 -6.21 22.46
C ALA A 68 4.40 -5.52 23.61
N LEU A 69 3.46 -4.62 23.30
CA LEU A 69 2.73 -3.92 24.34
C LEU A 69 1.70 -4.83 25.00
N THR A 70 0.98 -5.65 24.23
CA THR A 70 0.01 -6.59 24.81
C THR A 70 0.69 -7.62 25.73
N ARG A 71 1.92 -8.05 25.41
CA ARG A 71 2.72 -8.94 26.28
C ARG A 71 3.00 -8.33 27.64
N GLU A 72 3.16 -7.01 27.74
CA GLU A 72 3.42 -6.32 29.01
C GLU A 72 2.15 -6.16 29.84
N THR A 73 1.02 -5.92 29.17
CA THR A 73 -0.31 -5.92 29.79
C THR A 73 -0.66 -7.32 30.31
N GLU A 74 -0.46 -8.38 29.51
CA GLU A 74 -0.69 -9.78 29.91
C GLU A 74 0.16 -10.19 31.12
N ARG A 75 1.40 -9.70 31.20
CA ARG A 75 2.33 -10.03 32.29
C ARG A 75 2.07 -9.23 33.57
N GLY A 76 1.09 -8.32 33.58
CA GLY A 76 0.80 -7.43 34.72
C GLY A 76 1.87 -6.36 34.95
N THR A 77 2.90 -6.27 34.09
CA THR A 77 3.98 -5.28 34.22
C THR A 77 3.51 -3.85 33.96
N MET A 78 2.38 -3.67 33.27
CA MET A 78 1.74 -2.36 33.08
C MET A 78 1.38 -1.69 34.41
N GLU A 79 0.92 -2.45 35.41
CA GLU A 79 0.52 -1.89 36.71
C GLU A 79 1.73 -1.36 37.51
N ASN A 80 2.86 -2.09 37.45
CA ASN A 80 4.13 -1.63 38.03
C ASN A 80 4.70 -0.40 37.31
N LEU A 81 4.46 -0.26 36.01
CA LEU A 81 4.89 0.90 35.23
C LEU A 81 4.04 2.14 35.52
N LEU A 82 2.73 1.98 35.75
CA LEU A 82 1.83 3.07 36.13
C LEU A 82 2.03 3.55 37.58
N ALA A 83 2.66 2.73 38.43
CA ALA A 83 3.03 3.09 39.80
C ALA A 83 4.32 3.94 39.89
N MET A 84 5.09 4.05 38.79
CA MET A 84 6.26 4.93 38.73
C MET A 84 5.83 6.38 38.50
N PRO A 85 6.57 7.39 39.02
CA PRO A 85 6.26 8.82 38.84
C PRO A 85 6.53 9.33 37.41
N SER A 86 6.48 8.46 36.40
CA SER A 86 6.68 8.76 34.99
C SER A 86 5.33 8.93 34.28
N SER A 87 5.23 9.88 33.35
CA SER A 87 3.99 10.07 32.60
C SER A 87 3.72 8.90 31.65
N PRO A 88 2.46 8.51 31.40
CA PRO A 88 2.12 7.46 30.44
C PRO A 88 2.69 7.73 29.03
N LEU A 89 2.78 9.00 28.63
CA LEU A 89 3.34 9.42 27.34
C LEU A 89 4.86 9.20 27.25
N GLU A 90 5.61 9.40 28.33
CA GLU A 90 7.05 9.10 28.35
C GLU A 90 7.33 7.61 28.26
N ILE A 91 6.53 6.78 28.94
CA ILE A 91 6.61 5.31 28.86
C ILE A 91 6.30 4.85 27.43
N MET A 92 5.27 5.45 26.80
CA MET A 92 4.93 5.20 25.41
C MET A 92 6.08 5.57 24.47
N LEU A 93 6.60 6.79 24.55
CA LEU A 93 7.70 7.27 23.70
C LEU A 93 8.97 6.43 23.88
N GLY A 94 9.30 6.05 25.12
CA GLY A 94 10.45 5.20 25.43
C GLY A 94 10.36 3.80 24.81
N LYS A 95 9.16 3.28 24.57
CA LYS A 95 8.94 1.99 23.89
C LYS A 95 8.78 2.11 22.39
N VAL A 96 8.20 3.21 21.91
CA VAL A 96 8.04 3.49 20.48
C VAL A 96 9.39 3.74 19.80
N LEU A 97 10.34 4.41 20.47
CA LEU A 97 11.65 4.72 19.89
C LEU A 97 12.41 3.48 19.37
N PRO A 98 12.56 2.40 20.16
CA PRO A 98 13.18 1.16 19.68
C PRO A 98 12.49 0.58 18.43
N TYR A 99 11.16 0.60 18.37
CA TYR A 99 10.43 0.09 17.19
C TYR A 99 10.63 0.99 15.97
N LEU A 100 10.71 2.31 16.14
CA LEU A 100 11.06 3.22 15.05
C LEU A 100 12.46 2.92 14.49
N VAL A 101 13.44 2.61 15.35
CA VAL A 101 14.78 2.20 14.90
C VAL A 101 14.72 0.91 14.11
N VAL A 102 13.97 -0.09 14.58
CA VAL A 102 13.80 -1.35 13.83
C VAL A 102 13.14 -1.11 12.47
N GLY A 103 12.09 -0.27 12.42
CA GLY A 103 11.45 0.12 11.17
C GLY A 103 12.41 0.84 10.22
N ALA A 104 13.23 1.76 10.72
CA ALA A 104 14.25 2.44 9.92
C ALA A 104 15.30 1.47 9.35
N VAL A 105 15.79 0.52 10.16
CA VAL A 105 16.70 -0.53 9.69
C VAL A 105 16.03 -1.38 8.61
N GLN A 106 14.78 -1.79 8.83
CA GLN A 106 14.03 -2.58 7.86
C GLN A 106 13.83 -1.85 6.53
N VAL A 107 13.48 -0.57 6.57
CA VAL A 107 13.39 0.30 5.39
C VAL A 107 14.72 0.32 4.64
N VAL A 108 15.83 0.56 5.33
CA VAL A 108 17.16 0.59 4.70
C VAL A 108 17.47 -0.75 4.04
N VAL A 109 17.23 -1.87 4.73
CA VAL A 109 17.44 -3.22 4.18
C VAL A 109 16.63 -3.44 2.91
N VAL A 110 15.34 -3.08 2.92
CA VAL A 110 14.48 -3.30 1.73
C VAL A 110 14.85 -2.35 0.60
N LEU A 111 15.17 -1.09 0.87
CA LEU A 111 15.62 -0.15 -0.18
C LEU A 111 16.94 -0.59 -0.82
N VAL A 112 17.88 -1.10 -0.02
CA VAL A 112 19.14 -1.67 -0.51
C VAL A 112 18.86 -2.90 -1.37
N ALA A 113 17.98 -3.81 -0.92
CA ALA A 113 17.60 -4.99 -1.68
C ALA A 113 16.90 -4.62 -3.01
N ALA A 114 15.97 -3.66 -2.99
CA ALA A 114 15.30 -3.15 -4.18
C ALA A 114 16.28 -2.58 -5.21
N LYS A 115 17.34 -1.90 -4.75
CA LYS A 115 18.39 -1.38 -5.62
C LYS A 115 19.30 -2.48 -6.16
N LEU A 116 19.80 -3.36 -5.30
CA LEU A 116 20.86 -4.32 -5.65
C LEU A 116 20.32 -5.58 -6.35
N LEU A 117 19.17 -6.11 -5.92
CA LEU A 117 18.61 -7.35 -6.48
C LEU A 117 17.69 -7.07 -7.67
N PHE A 118 16.91 -5.98 -7.60
CA PHE A 118 15.86 -5.70 -8.59
C PHE A 118 16.17 -4.49 -9.49
N SER A 119 17.34 -3.85 -9.32
CA SER A 119 17.80 -2.72 -10.14
C SER A 119 16.77 -1.60 -10.29
N ILE A 120 15.99 -1.33 -9.24
CA ILE A 120 14.89 -0.36 -9.32
C ILE A 120 15.46 1.06 -9.39
N PRO A 121 15.08 1.86 -10.41
CA PRO A 121 15.53 3.22 -10.53
C PRO A 121 14.84 4.10 -9.49
N PHE A 122 15.60 4.57 -8.50
CA PHE A 122 15.13 5.59 -7.56
C PHE A 122 15.24 6.98 -8.21
N VAL A 123 14.20 7.36 -8.93
CA VAL A 123 14.14 8.66 -9.62
C VAL A 123 13.47 9.68 -8.69
N GLY A 124 14.21 10.71 -8.25
CA GLY A 124 13.66 11.82 -7.46
C GLY A 124 14.49 12.18 -6.22
N SER A 125 13.86 12.86 -5.26
CA SER A 125 14.49 13.29 -4.02
C SER A 125 14.51 12.18 -2.97
N LEU A 126 15.70 11.76 -2.56
CA LEU A 126 15.88 10.78 -1.48
C LEU A 126 15.30 11.28 -0.15
N THR A 127 15.41 12.58 0.13
CA THR A 127 14.86 13.20 1.35
C THR A 127 13.34 13.07 1.40
N LEU A 128 12.66 13.26 0.26
CA LEU A 128 11.20 13.13 0.18
C LEU A 128 10.79 11.68 0.46
N LEU A 129 11.48 10.71 -0.16
CA LEU A 129 11.28 9.29 0.10
C LEU A 129 11.47 8.96 1.59
N LEU A 130 12.57 9.39 2.20
CA LEU A 130 12.85 9.13 3.61
C LEU A 130 11.81 9.77 4.53
N SER A 131 11.36 10.99 4.24
CA SER A 131 10.32 11.66 5.02
C SER A 131 8.96 10.97 4.92
N SER A 132 8.54 10.54 3.71
CA SER A 132 7.31 9.77 3.52
C SER A 132 7.37 8.43 4.23
N VAL A 133 8.50 7.74 4.16
CA VAL A 133 8.68 6.46 4.86
C VAL A 133 8.69 6.64 6.37
N LEU A 134 9.29 7.72 6.89
CA LEU A 134 9.23 8.04 8.32
C LEU A 134 7.78 8.23 8.80
N VAL A 135 6.98 8.99 8.06
CA VAL A 135 5.55 9.19 8.36
C VAL A 135 4.80 7.87 8.29
N PHE A 136 5.07 7.06 7.26
CA PHE A 136 4.47 5.73 7.12
C PHE A 136 4.79 4.81 8.31
N VAL A 137 6.06 4.72 8.71
CA VAL A 137 6.50 3.92 9.86
C VAL A 137 5.86 4.42 11.16
N LEU A 138 5.77 5.74 11.37
CA LEU A 138 5.07 6.32 12.51
C LEU A 138 3.59 5.90 12.55
N SER A 139 2.88 5.99 11.41
CA SER A 139 1.48 5.55 11.30
C SER A 139 1.31 4.07 11.61
N LEU A 140 2.23 3.20 11.16
CA LEU A 140 2.20 1.77 11.45
C LEU A 140 2.42 1.47 12.94
N VAL A 141 3.36 2.17 13.58
CA VAL A 141 3.61 2.01 15.02
C VAL A 141 2.42 2.48 15.84
N LEU A 142 1.82 3.62 15.49
CA LEU A 142 0.60 4.11 16.14
C LEU A 142 -0.57 3.13 15.97
N LEU A 143 -0.76 2.58 14.77
CA LEU A 143 -1.78 1.56 14.51
C LEU A 143 -1.55 0.30 15.37
N GLY A 144 -0.31 -0.19 15.44
CA GLY A 144 0.05 -1.33 16.29
C GLY A 144 -0.20 -1.04 17.77
N TYR A 145 0.10 0.17 18.22
CA TYR A 145 -0.22 0.63 19.57
C TYR A 145 -1.74 0.64 19.81
N THR A 146 -2.53 1.21 18.91
CA THR A 146 -4.00 1.20 19.02
C THR A 146 -4.54 -0.22 19.13
N ILE A 147 -4.09 -1.15 18.28
CA ILE A 147 -4.49 -2.56 18.34
C ILE A 147 -4.16 -3.18 19.71
N SER A 148 -2.98 -2.89 20.25
CA SER A 148 -2.57 -3.44 21.55
C SER A 148 -3.44 -2.97 22.72
N THR A 149 -4.02 -1.77 22.65
CA THR A 149 -4.94 -1.27 23.68
C THR A 149 -6.29 -2.00 23.67
N MET A 150 -6.69 -2.55 22.53
CA MET A 150 -7.93 -3.34 22.38
C MET A 150 -7.71 -4.82 22.72
N ALA A 151 -6.49 -5.32 22.56
CA ALA A 151 -6.15 -6.71 22.78
C ALA A 151 -5.86 -7.02 24.25
N ARG A 152 -6.44 -8.11 24.76
CA ARG A 152 -6.19 -8.65 26.10
C ARG A 152 -5.14 -9.75 26.10
N SER A 153 -4.84 -10.33 24.94
CA SER A 153 -3.79 -11.34 24.79
C SER A 153 -2.94 -11.15 23.54
N GLN A 154 -1.69 -11.63 23.55
CA GLN A 154 -0.78 -11.60 22.40
C GLN A 154 -1.41 -12.29 21.18
N MET A 155 -2.10 -13.42 21.41
CA MET A 155 -2.81 -14.13 20.35
C MET A 155 -3.97 -13.30 19.79
N GLN A 156 -4.71 -12.58 20.65
CA GLN A 156 -5.76 -11.66 20.20
C GLN A 156 -5.18 -10.47 19.43
N ALA A 157 -4.06 -9.90 19.87
CA ALA A 157 -3.37 -8.81 19.18
C ALA A 157 -2.93 -9.22 17.77
N MET A 158 -2.40 -10.44 17.63
CA MET A 158 -2.02 -11.01 16.34
C MET A 158 -3.25 -11.19 15.44
N GLN A 159 -4.35 -11.74 15.95
CA GLN A 159 -5.59 -11.91 15.18
C GLN A 159 -6.19 -10.57 14.73
N LEU A 160 -6.22 -9.56 15.61
CA LEU A 160 -6.67 -8.22 15.27
C LEU A 160 -5.76 -7.57 14.21
N THR A 161 -4.45 -7.76 14.33
CA THR A 161 -3.50 -7.27 13.31
C THR A 161 -3.77 -7.88 11.95
N PHE A 162 -3.97 -9.20 11.88
CA PHE A 162 -4.35 -9.86 10.61
C PHE A 162 -5.71 -9.39 10.08
N PHE A 163 -6.68 -9.18 10.97
CA PHE A 163 -7.99 -8.67 10.61
C PHE A 163 -7.93 -7.26 10.02
N PHE A 164 -7.05 -6.38 10.50
CA PHE A 164 -6.80 -5.05 9.91
C PHE A 164 -5.92 -5.11 8.66
N PHE A 165 -4.97 -6.04 8.62
CA PHE A 165 -4.01 -6.19 7.52
C PHE A 165 -4.69 -6.64 6.23
N LEU A 166 -5.57 -7.64 6.28
CA LEU A 166 -6.25 -8.17 5.09
C LEU A 166 -7.04 -7.11 4.29
N PRO A 167 -7.97 -6.33 4.89
CA PRO A 167 -8.68 -5.30 4.16
C PRO A 167 -7.75 -4.19 3.67
N SER A 168 -6.76 -3.80 4.47
CA SER A 168 -5.75 -2.82 4.04
C SER A 168 -4.97 -3.31 2.81
N LEU A 169 -4.54 -4.57 2.78
CA LEU A 169 -3.86 -5.16 1.62
C LEU A 169 -4.73 -5.12 0.35
N LEU A 170 -6.01 -5.49 0.49
CA LEU A 170 -6.97 -5.51 -0.61
C LEU A 170 -7.27 -4.11 -1.15
N LEU A 171 -7.31 -3.09 -0.28
CA LEU A 171 -7.66 -1.71 -0.61
C LEU A 171 -6.46 -0.83 -0.99
N SER A 172 -5.23 -1.24 -0.66
CA SER A 172 -3.97 -0.49 -0.91
C SER A 172 -3.67 -0.15 -2.38
N GLY A 173 -4.42 -0.72 -3.33
CA GLY A 173 -4.11 -0.56 -4.75
C GLY A 173 -3.01 -1.51 -5.26
N PHE A 174 -2.39 -2.31 -4.38
CA PHE A 174 -1.34 -3.28 -4.73
C PHE A 174 -1.91 -4.54 -5.41
N MET A 175 -2.91 -5.17 -4.80
CA MET A 175 -3.54 -6.39 -5.34
C MET A 175 -4.51 -6.09 -6.48
N PHE A 176 -5.26 -4.99 -6.35
CA PHE A 176 -6.27 -4.56 -7.31
C PHE A 176 -6.06 -3.09 -7.68
N PRO A 177 -6.30 -2.66 -8.92
CA PRO A 177 -6.12 -1.25 -9.28
C PRO A 177 -7.02 -0.33 -8.46
N TYR A 178 -6.44 0.58 -7.68
CA TYR A 178 -7.18 1.50 -6.79
C TYR A 178 -8.27 2.30 -7.52
N ARG A 179 -7.95 2.85 -8.71
CA ARG A 179 -8.90 3.61 -9.54
C ARG A 179 -10.07 2.77 -10.10
N GLY A 180 -9.95 1.44 -10.09
CA GLY A 180 -11.02 0.53 -10.50
C GLY A 180 -12.00 0.21 -9.38
N MET A 181 -11.71 0.63 -8.14
CA MET A 181 -12.57 0.36 -6.99
C MET A 181 -13.75 1.33 -6.93
N PRO A 182 -14.93 0.91 -6.43
CA PRO A 182 -16.05 1.82 -6.18
C PRO A 182 -15.69 2.86 -5.12
N GLY A 183 -16.30 4.05 -5.19
CA GLY A 183 -15.92 5.20 -4.36
C GLY A 183 -15.93 4.94 -2.84
N TRP A 184 -16.86 4.12 -2.35
CA TRP A 184 -16.91 3.74 -0.93
C TRP A 184 -15.66 2.95 -0.48
N ALA A 185 -15.10 2.12 -1.36
CA ALA A 185 -13.91 1.32 -1.08
C ALA A 185 -12.65 2.20 -1.10
N GLN A 186 -12.60 3.20 -1.98
CA GLN A 186 -11.54 4.20 -2.01
C GLN A 186 -11.52 5.01 -0.70
N SER A 187 -12.67 5.48 -0.23
CA SER A 187 -12.76 6.23 1.04
C SER A 187 -12.31 5.40 2.24
N LEU A 188 -12.57 4.08 2.25
CA LEU A 188 -12.04 3.19 3.29
C LEU A 188 -10.54 2.95 3.14
N GLY A 189 -10.05 2.82 1.91
CA GLY A 189 -8.62 2.65 1.62
C GLY A 189 -7.78 3.82 2.14
N GLU A 190 -8.27 5.05 2.01
CA GLU A 190 -7.59 6.27 2.49
C GLU A 190 -7.43 6.35 4.01
N ILE A 191 -8.17 5.55 4.78
CA ILE A 191 -8.04 5.46 6.24
C ILE A 191 -6.84 4.58 6.62
N PHE A 192 -6.52 3.59 5.80
CA PHE A 192 -5.43 2.67 6.09
C PHE A 192 -4.08 3.32 5.73
N PRO A 193 -3.01 3.05 6.52
CA PRO A 193 -1.69 3.61 6.22
C PRO A 193 -1.06 3.15 4.90
N LEU A 194 -1.46 1.98 4.39
CA LEU A 194 -0.93 1.30 3.20
C LEU A 194 -1.84 1.49 1.99
#